data_AF-A0A1H9KG96-F1
#
_entry.id   AF-A0A1H9KG96-F1
#
_cell.length_a   1.000
_cell.length_b   1.000
_cell.length_c   1.000
_cell.angle_alpha   90.00
_cell.angle_beta   90.00
_cell.angle_gamma   90.00
#
_symmetry.space_group_name_H-M   'P 1'
#
loop_
_entity.id
_entity.type
_entity.pdbx_description
1 polymer ?
#
loop_
_entity_poly.entity_id
_entity_poly.type
_entity_poly.pdbx_seq_one_letter_code
_entity_poly.pdbx_strand_id
1 'polypeptide(L)'
;MTKPMPGAAGDLAEEYPDVWKAYAALGKSSADCGPLTPRERRLVKLALAIGAGSEGAVHSHTRRARSEGIEPAAITQVAMLAIGPLGLPRAVAAKTWIEDIED
;
A
#
# COMPACT_ATOMS: atom_id res chain seq x y z
N MET A 1 5.48 -19.34 10.06
CA MET A 1 4.09 -18.98 10.38
C MET A 1 3.90 -17.52 10.02
N THR A 2 3.06 -17.21 9.03
CA THR A 2 2.70 -15.83 8.69
C THR A 2 2.02 -15.21 9.91
N LYS A 3 2.63 -14.14 10.47
CA LYS A 3 2.04 -13.37 11.57
C LYS A 3 0.61 -12.97 11.14
N PRO A 4 -0.43 -13.16 11.98
CA PRO A 4 -1.79 -12.75 11.61
C PRO A 4 -1.77 -11.27 11.22
N MET A 5 -2.43 -10.93 10.11
CA MET A 5 -2.50 -9.54 9.65
C MET A 5 -3.24 -8.73 10.73
N PRO A 6 -2.66 -7.68 11.33
CA PRO A 6 -3.36 -6.94 12.36
C PRO A 6 -4.51 -6.10 11.79
N GLY A 7 -5.60 -5.96 12.55
CA GLY A 7 -6.72 -5.07 12.25
C GLY A 7 -7.77 -5.69 11.32
N ALA A 8 -8.76 -4.88 10.89
CA ALA A 8 -9.96 -5.33 10.18
C ALA A 8 -9.71 -6.21 8.93
N ALA A 9 -8.52 -6.11 8.30
CA ALA A 9 -8.16 -6.99 7.18
C ALA A 9 -7.82 -8.43 7.63
N GLY A 10 -7.25 -8.59 8.83
CA GLY A 10 -7.04 -9.89 9.46
C GLY A 10 -8.35 -10.54 9.86
N ASP A 11 -9.23 -9.77 10.50
CA ASP A 11 -10.56 -10.23 10.90
C ASP A 11 -11.35 -10.73 9.67
N LEU A 12 -11.28 -10.00 8.54
CA LEU A 12 -11.89 -10.44 7.28
C LEU A 12 -11.33 -11.78 6.76
N ALA A 13 -10.03 -12.02 6.94
CA ALA A 13 -9.39 -13.26 6.51
C ALA A 13 -9.81 -14.47 7.38
N GLU A 14 -10.11 -14.23 8.65
CA GLU A 14 -10.58 -15.25 9.59
C GLU A 14 -12.09 -15.52 9.44
N GLU A 15 -12.91 -14.46 9.34
CA GLU A 15 -14.36 -14.55 9.24
C GLU A 15 -14.84 -15.02 7.85
N TYR A 16 -14.15 -14.62 6.77
CA TYR A 16 -14.54 -14.90 5.38
C TYR A 16 -13.36 -15.47 4.55
N PRO A 17 -12.86 -16.68 4.88
CA PRO A 17 -11.63 -17.21 4.30
C PRO A 17 -11.68 -17.42 2.78
N ASP A 18 -12.83 -17.80 2.23
CA ASP A 18 -12.98 -18.00 0.77
C ASP A 18 -12.96 -16.67 0.01
N VAL A 19 -13.56 -15.62 0.56
CA VAL A 19 -13.51 -14.26 0.01
C VAL A 19 -12.07 -13.76 0.04
N TRP A 20 -11.38 -13.94 1.17
CA TRP A 20 -9.97 -13.57 1.31
C TRP A 20 -9.08 -14.30 0.30
N LYS A 21 -9.28 -15.61 0.14
CA LYS A 21 -8.55 -16.43 -0.84
C LYS A 21 -8.75 -15.93 -2.26
N ALA A 22 -9.99 -15.64 -2.66
CA ALA A 22 -10.29 -15.09 -3.98
C ALA A 22 -9.65 -13.71 -4.19
N TYR A 23 -9.76 -12.83 -3.20
CA TYR A 23 -9.14 -11.50 -3.21
C TYR A 23 -7.60 -11.57 -3.32
N ALA A 24 -6.96 -12.45 -2.55
CA ALA A 24 -5.52 -12.65 -2.59
C ALA A 24 -5.06 -13.20 -3.95
N ALA A 25 -5.82 -14.13 -4.55
CA ALA A 25 -5.56 -14.64 -5.88
C ALA A 25 -5.65 -13.54 -6.95
N LEU A 26 -6.69 -12.69 -6.91
CA LEU A 26 -6.80 -11.52 -7.78
C LEU A 26 -5.60 -10.58 -7.59
N GLY A 27 -5.24 -10.28 -6.34
CA GLY A 27 -4.10 -9.42 -6.02
C GLY A 27 -2.76 -9.94 -6.57
N LYS A 28 -2.58 -11.27 -6.61
CA LYS A 28 -1.42 -11.92 -7.22
C LYS A 28 -1.47 -11.84 -8.75
N SER A 29 -2.58 -12.26 -9.37
CA SER A 29 -2.74 -12.23 -10.83
C SER A 29 -2.53 -10.83 -11.40
N SER A 30 -3.12 -9.80 -10.77
CA SER A 30 -2.93 -8.40 -11.18
C SER A 30 -1.51 -7.88 -10.93
N ALA A 31 -0.77 -8.45 -9.98
CA ALA A 31 0.63 -8.10 -9.80
C ALA A 31 1.50 -8.74 -10.89
N ASP A 32 1.22 -9.97 -11.29
CA ASP A 32 2.08 -10.77 -12.18
C ASP A 32 1.76 -10.58 -13.68
N CYS A 33 0.76 -9.76 -14.03
CA CYS A 33 0.30 -9.58 -15.41
C CYS A 33 1.15 -8.63 -16.28
N GLY A 34 2.31 -8.17 -15.80
CA GLY A 34 3.10 -7.15 -16.51
C GLY A 34 4.55 -7.08 -16.07
N PRO A 35 5.35 -6.19 -16.68
CA PRO A 35 6.81 -6.19 -16.56
C PRO A 35 7.33 -5.48 -15.31
N LEU A 36 6.46 -4.84 -14.51
CA LEU A 36 6.89 -4.07 -13.34
C LEU A 36 7.57 -4.97 -12.30
N THR A 37 8.74 -4.53 -11.86
CA THR A 37 9.48 -5.14 -10.77
C THR A 37 8.68 -5.11 -9.46
N PRO A 38 8.99 -5.97 -8.47
CA PRO A 38 8.34 -5.93 -7.15
C PRO A 38 8.35 -4.52 -6.52
N ARG A 39 9.48 -3.80 -6.61
CA ARG A 39 9.64 -2.43 -6.12
C ARG A 39 8.69 -1.47 -6.80
N GLU A 40 8.63 -1.48 -8.14
CA GLU A 40 7.72 -0.62 -8.91
C GLU A 40 6.26 -0.92 -8.58
N ARG A 41 5.86 -2.19 -8.55
CA ARG A 41 4.49 -2.61 -8.18
C ARG A 41 4.09 -2.09 -6.80
N ARG A 42 5.01 -2.09 -5.83
CA ARG A 42 4.77 -1.58 -4.48
C ARG A 42 4.54 -0.07 -4.48
N LEU A 43 5.42 0.69 -5.13
CA LEU A 43 5.32 2.16 -5.21
C LEU A 43 4.08 2.61 -6.00
N VAL A 44 3.75 1.91 -7.09
CA VAL A 44 2.52 2.17 -7.86
C VAL A 44 1.28 1.92 -7.02
N LYS A 45 1.21 0.82 -6.26
CA LYS A 45 0.07 0.56 -5.37
C LYS A 45 -0.06 1.59 -4.25
N LEU A 46 1.06 2.09 -3.71
CA LEU A 46 1.05 3.22 -2.77
C LEU A 46 0.50 4.48 -3.44
N ALA A 47 0.94 4.80 -4.65
CA ALA A 47 0.44 5.95 -5.41
C ALA A 47 -1.09 5.84 -5.69
N LEU A 48 -1.57 4.63 -6.02
CA LEU A 48 -3.01 4.37 -6.22
C LEU A 48 -3.79 4.55 -4.91
N ALA A 49 -3.26 4.10 -3.78
CA ALA A 49 -3.88 4.31 -2.46
C ALA A 49 -3.97 5.81 -2.09
N ILE A 50 -2.91 6.57 -2.39
CA ILE A 50 -2.90 8.03 -2.24
C ILE A 50 -3.95 8.68 -3.16
N GLY A 51 -4.01 8.27 -4.43
CA GLY A 51 -5.00 8.75 -5.40
C GLY A 51 -6.44 8.47 -4.98
N ALA A 52 -6.69 7.30 -4.39
CA ALA A 52 -7.98 6.95 -3.83
C ALA A 52 -8.32 7.69 -2.52
N GLY A 53 -7.36 8.40 -1.93
CA GLY A 53 -7.54 9.10 -0.66
C GLY A 53 -7.79 8.17 0.53
N SER A 54 -7.31 6.92 0.46
CA SER A 54 -7.56 5.90 1.47
C SER A 54 -6.39 5.79 2.45
N GLU A 55 -6.54 6.42 3.62
CA GLU A 55 -5.53 6.39 4.69
C GLU A 55 -5.13 4.97 5.09
N GLY A 56 -6.10 4.10 5.36
CA GLY A 56 -5.82 2.69 5.71
C GLY A 56 -5.07 1.93 4.62
N ALA A 57 -5.33 2.22 3.34
CA ALA A 57 -4.58 1.63 2.23
C ALA A 57 -3.16 2.22 2.15
N VAL A 58 -2.97 3.51 2.39
CA VAL A 58 -1.64 4.15 2.46
C VAL A 58 -0.82 3.54 3.59
N HIS A 59 -1.38 3.44 4.79
CA HIS A 59 -0.78 2.74 5.94
C HIS A 59 -0.35 1.31 5.59
N SER A 60 -1.25 0.54 4.96
CA SER A 60 -0.98 -0.85 4.55
C SER A 60 0.15 -0.95 3.51
N HIS A 61 0.13 -0.09 2.49
CA HIS A 61 1.16 -0.10 1.44
C HIS A 61 2.51 0.41 1.94
N THR A 62 2.54 1.37 2.87
CA THR A 62 3.75 1.85 3.55
C THR A 62 4.41 0.75 4.39
N ARG A 63 3.67 0.08 5.29
CA ARG A 63 4.22 -1.05 6.09
C ARG A 63 4.83 -2.13 5.20
N ARG A 64 4.12 -2.49 4.13
CA ARG A 64 4.57 -3.51 3.19
C ARG A 64 5.80 -3.05 2.41
N ALA A 65 5.87 -1.79 1.98
CA ALA A 65 7.03 -1.23 1.30
C ALA A 65 8.29 -1.31 2.17
N ARG A 66 8.18 -0.95 3.45
CA ARG A 66 9.29 -1.09 4.41
C ARG A 66 9.70 -2.54 4.62
N SER A 67 8.73 -3.44 4.81
CA SER A 67 9.02 -4.88 4.96
C SER A 67 9.68 -5.50 3.72
N GLU A 68 9.50 -4.89 2.55
CA GLU A 68 10.12 -5.27 1.28
C GLU A 68 11.48 -4.58 1.05
N GLY A 69 11.98 -3.81 2.02
CA GLY A 69 13.29 -3.16 1.97
C GLY A 69 13.35 -1.91 1.08
N ILE A 70 12.20 -1.33 0.69
CA ILE A 70 12.18 -0.10 -0.09
C ILE A 70 12.61 1.07 0.78
N GLU A 71 13.46 1.93 0.22
CA GLU A 71 14.08 3.04 0.93
C GLU A 71 13.02 4.05 1.40
N PRO A 72 13.07 4.55 2.66
CA PRO A 72 12.10 5.52 3.17
C PRO A 72 11.96 6.76 2.28
N ALA A 73 13.07 7.24 1.72
CA ALA A 73 13.08 8.37 0.79
C ALA A 73 12.24 8.11 -0.46
N ALA A 74 12.25 6.89 -1.00
CA ALA A 74 11.43 6.52 -2.17
C ALA A 74 9.95 6.46 -1.81
N ILE A 75 9.59 5.98 -0.61
CA ILE A 75 8.21 5.96 -0.10
C ILE A 75 7.68 7.40 0.03
N THR A 76 8.44 8.29 0.69
CA THR A 76 8.09 9.71 0.85
C THR A 76 8.01 10.43 -0.49
N GLN A 77 8.87 10.10 -1.46
CA GLN A 77 8.85 10.68 -2.80
C GLN A 77 7.51 10.46 -3.51
N VAL A 78 6.82 9.33 -3.28
CA VAL A 78 5.49 9.08 -3.89
C VAL A 78 4.47 10.14 -3.46
N ALA A 79 4.50 10.57 -2.20
CA ALA A 79 3.65 11.67 -1.72
C ALA A 79 4.00 13.00 -2.40
N MET A 80 5.28 13.27 -2.68
CA MET A 80 5.67 14.50 -3.40
C MET A 80 5.23 14.46 -4.86
N LEU A 81 5.33 13.30 -5.51
CA LEU A 81 4.85 13.11 -6.88
C LEU A 81 3.34 13.32 -7.01
N ALA A 82 2.57 13.13 -5.92
CA ALA A 82 1.13 13.39 -5.90
C ALA A 82 0.77 14.88 -6.02
N ILE A 83 1.70 15.83 -5.78
CA ILE A 83 1.42 17.27 -5.84
C ILE A 83 0.90 17.68 -7.22
N GLY A 84 1.53 17.19 -8.29
CA GLY A 84 1.13 17.50 -9.67
C GLY A 84 -0.27 17.01 -10.01
N PRO A 85 -0.54 15.68 -9.95
CA PRO A 85 -1.82 15.11 -10.36
C PRO A 85 -2.96 15.26 -9.35
N LEU A 86 -2.67 15.42 -8.05
CA LEU A 86 -3.67 15.38 -6.97
C LEU A 86 -3.70 16.64 -6.09
N GLY A 87 -2.76 17.57 -6.28
CA GLY A 87 -2.66 18.82 -5.54
C GLY A 87 -1.93 18.70 -4.20
N LEU A 88 -1.47 19.85 -3.69
CA LEU A 88 -0.72 19.95 -2.43
C LEU A 88 -1.48 19.36 -1.22
N PRO A 89 -2.79 19.58 -1.01
CA PRO A 89 -3.48 19.03 0.15
C PRO A 89 -3.46 17.50 0.21
N ARG A 90 -3.61 16.83 -0.94
CA ARG A 90 -3.56 15.36 -1.00
C ARG A 90 -2.14 14.84 -0.73
N ALA A 91 -1.13 15.51 -1.29
CA ALA A 91 0.27 15.17 -1.05
C ALA A 91 0.67 15.32 0.43
N VAL A 92 0.22 16.40 1.09
CA VAL A 92 0.47 16.63 2.52
C VAL A 92 -0.20 15.55 3.37
N ALA A 93 -1.47 15.23 3.12
CA ALA A 93 -2.16 14.15 3.84
C ALA A 93 -1.48 12.78 3.61
N ALA A 94 -1.08 12.48 2.37
CA ALA A 94 -0.35 11.26 2.07
C ALA A 94 0.98 11.16 2.83
N LYS A 95 1.71 12.29 2.94
CA LYS A 95 2.95 12.35 3.71
C LYS A 95 2.68 12.05 5.19
N THR A 96 1.67 12.66 5.80
CA THR A 96 1.35 12.40 7.22
C THR A 96 0.99 10.94 7.45
N TRP A 97 0.17 10.34 6.58
CA TRP A 97 -0.17 8.92 6.67
C TRP A 97 1.03 7.99 6.50
N ILE A 98 2.00 8.34 5.66
CA ILE A 98 3.25 7.57 5.54
C ILE A 98 4.08 7.64 6.83
N GLU A 99 4.09 8.81 7.48
CA GLU A 99 4.82 9.07 8.72
C GLU A 99 4.18 8.44 9.96
N ASP A 100 2.85 8.24 9.96
CA ASP A 100 2.13 7.51 11.04
C ASP A 100 2.62 6.07 11.22
N ILE A 101 3.21 5.50 10.17
CA ILE A 101 3.83 4.19 10.24
C ILE A 101 5.25 4.41 10.77
N GLU A 102 5.48 4.16 12.05
CA GLU A 102 6.83 4.07 12.61
C GLU A 102 7.49 2.73 12.25
N ASP A 103 8.81 2.62 12.46
CA ASP A 103 9.57 1.37 12.26
C ASP A 103 9.28 0.34 13.36
#